data_AF-A0A7C3EQ60-F1
#
_entry.id   AF-A0A7C3EQ60-F1
#
_cell.length_a   1.000
_cell.length_b   1.000
_cell.length_c   1.000
_cell.angle_alpha   90.00
_cell.angle_beta   90.00
_cell.angle_gamma   90.00
#
_symmetry.space_group_name_H-M   'P 1'
#
loop_
_entity.id
_entity.type
_entity.pdbx_description
1 polymer ?
#
loop_
_entity_poly.entity_id
_entity_poly.type
_entity_poly.pdbx_seq_one_letter_code
_entity_poly.pdbx_strand_id
1 'polypeptide(L)'
;MRRAALLLAMALSAQAAEKPAEKPVLAILDFECVAEPDLGAKVAERLEKRALQANKHILPDRDDLRLAVKQARLKIALSGAEKQLQKFAHDDLGAHIILWGAVEPRQDRAFLVSIRAMKSEGEPVPYMAVERECANFAALANFYTDFEPVLLEERTALRVLTPVSAEARARNLVRNWSFEEGTWFPAGWSRVDGLTSFWVDREDGKGKCVMHDTEVLTSQAYPWWETFKQGKVTAKDAPKKLPVGPGEIYATVGGWEGVQYYSDLIPVKPKMRYRITVDIKANWGGIFFPKAWVKGYGERTDDFTTQKRELFNAYLALRTETQGREWETFTRTFNPTLKTPAVKWMGVMLYSYWPLGKYYWDNVIITEEAIED
;
A
#
# COMPACT_ATOMS: atom_id res chain seq x y z
N MET A 1 -46.05 -46.81 22.61
CA MET A 1 -45.86 -45.58 21.80
C MET A 1 -44.68 -44.80 22.38
N ARG A 2 -43.51 -44.93 21.75
CA ARG A 2 -42.26 -44.28 22.18
C ARG A 2 -42.21 -42.86 21.59
N ARG A 3 -42.08 -41.84 22.44
CA ARG A 3 -41.81 -40.45 22.01
C ARG A 3 -40.32 -40.31 21.74
N ALA A 4 -39.96 -40.14 20.48
CA ALA A 4 -38.61 -39.85 20.03
C ALA A 4 -38.30 -38.36 20.27
N ALA A 5 -37.26 -38.10 21.06
CA ALA A 5 -36.66 -36.78 21.23
C ALA A 5 -35.73 -36.53 20.03
N LEU A 6 -36.10 -35.56 19.19
CA LEU A 6 -35.26 -35.07 18.11
C LEU A 6 -34.31 -34.00 18.68
N LEU A 7 -33.12 -34.41 19.12
CA LEU A 7 -32.02 -33.51 19.44
C LEU A 7 -31.36 -33.08 18.13
N LEU A 8 -31.77 -31.92 17.61
CA LEU A 8 -31.11 -31.26 16.50
C LEU A 8 -29.84 -30.56 17.04
N ALA A 9 -28.73 -31.29 17.06
CA ALA A 9 -27.42 -30.71 17.32
C ALA A 9 -27.00 -29.89 16.09
N MET A 10 -27.29 -28.59 16.10
CA MET A 10 -26.65 -27.64 15.20
C MET A 10 -25.18 -27.52 15.61
N ALA A 11 -24.33 -28.31 14.95
CA ALA A 11 -22.90 -28.10 14.93
C ALA A 11 -22.63 -26.79 14.16
N LEU A 12 -22.52 -25.69 14.91
CA LEU A 12 -21.86 -24.47 14.44
C LEU A 12 -20.37 -24.79 14.28
N SER A 13 -19.99 -25.35 13.14
CA SER A 13 -18.62 -25.28 12.66
C SER A 13 -18.33 -23.83 12.33
N ALA A 14 -17.86 -23.09 13.33
CA ALA A 14 -17.10 -21.87 13.09
C ALA A 14 -15.89 -22.28 12.26
N GLN A 15 -15.98 -22.15 10.94
CA GLN A 15 -14.81 -22.10 10.07
C GLN A 15 -14.00 -20.91 10.57
N ALA A 16 -12.96 -21.20 11.35
CA ALA A 16 -11.89 -20.25 11.58
C ALA A 16 -11.45 -19.82 10.19
N ALA A 17 -11.80 -18.59 9.80
CA ALA A 17 -11.31 -18.02 8.56
C ALA A 17 -9.79 -18.15 8.60
N GLU A 18 -9.23 -18.97 7.72
CA GLU A 18 -7.78 -19.10 7.60
C GLU A 18 -7.23 -17.69 7.45
N LYS A 19 -6.39 -17.28 8.40
CA LYS A 19 -5.74 -15.97 8.30
C LYS A 19 -5.06 -15.94 6.93
N PRO A 20 -5.32 -14.92 6.10
CA PRO A 20 -4.68 -14.84 4.80
C PRO A 20 -3.17 -14.92 5.01
N ALA A 21 -2.53 -15.86 4.30
CA ALA A 21 -1.09 -16.06 4.40
C ALA A 21 -0.37 -14.72 4.15
N GLU A 22 0.43 -14.30 5.12
CA GLU A 22 1.12 -13.02 5.06
C GLU A 22 2.11 -13.00 3.89
N LYS A 23 2.15 -11.87 3.17
CA LYS A 23 2.92 -11.72 1.93
C LYS A 23 4.42 -11.69 2.24
N PRO A 24 5.28 -12.40 1.49
CA PRO A 24 6.71 -12.35 1.68
C PRO A 24 7.26 -10.95 1.38
N VAL A 25 8.29 -10.54 2.13
CA VAL A 25 9.05 -9.32 1.88
C VAL A 25 10.06 -9.58 0.76
N LEU A 26 9.96 -8.83 -0.34
CA LEU A 26 10.88 -8.91 -1.49
C LEU A 26 11.74 -7.64 -1.54
N ALA A 27 13.06 -7.79 -1.42
CA ALA A 27 14.01 -6.70 -1.61
C ALA A 27 14.58 -6.74 -3.04
N ILE A 28 14.46 -5.64 -3.78
CA ILE A 28 14.95 -5.51 -5.16
C ILE A 28 16.09 -4.48 -5.17
N LEU A 29 17.33 -4.96 -5.16
CA LEU A 29 18.51 -4.10 -5.12
C LEU A 29 18.73 -3.35 -6.44
N ASP A 30 19.47 -2.24 -6.39
CA ASP A 30 20.02 -1.61 -7.60
C ASP A 30 20.91 -2.63 -8.34
N PHE A 31 20.76 -2.71 -9.66
CA PHE A 31 21.54 -3.64 -10.47
C PHE A 31 22.92 -3.06 -10.76
N GLU A 32 23.92 -3.93 -10.85
CA GLU A 32 25.26 -3.54 -11.32
C GLU A 32 25.19 -3.09 -12.77
N CYS A 33 25.71 -1.92 -13.10
CA CYS A 33 25.93 -1.50 -14.48
C CYS A 33 27.23 -0.70 -14.55
N VAL A 34 28.27 -1.32 -15.12
CA VAL A 34 29.61 -0.71 -15.21
C VAL A 34 29.61 0.51 -16.13
N ALA A 35 28.88 0.44 -17.24
CA ALA A 35 28.87 1.48 -18.25
C ALA A 35 27.98 2.68 -17.88
N GLU A 36 26.81 2.44 -17.27
CA GLU A 36 25.85 3.48 -16.87
C GLU A 36 25.23 3.14 -15.51
N PRO A 37 25.79 3.61 -14.38
CA PRO A 37 25.29 3.27 -13.04
C PRO A 37 23.80 3.58 -12.84
N ASP A 38 23.29 4.64 -13.46
CA ASP A 38 21.88 5.03 -13.40
C ASP A 38 20.94 4.01 -14.06
N LEU A 39 21.43 3.23 -15.04
CA LEU A 39 20.63 2.25 -15.75
C LEU A 39 20.21 1.11 -14.82
N GLY A 40 21.13 0.61 -13.98
CA GLY A 40 20.84 -0.44 -13.02
C GLY A 40 19.81 -0.01 -11.96
N ALA A 41 19.91 1.23 -11.51
CA ALA A 41 18.91 1.85 -10.65
C ALA A 41 17.53 1.95 -11.32
N LYS A 42 17.46 2.41 -12.58
CA LYS A 42 16.20 2.50 -13.34
C LYS A 42 15.56 1.13 -13.55
N VAL A 43 16.35 0.09 -13.84
CA VAL A 43 15.85 -1.30 -14.02
C VAL A 43 15.17 -1.78 -12.73
N ALA A 44 15.83 -1.65 -11.59
CA ALA A 44 15.27 -2.10 -10.34
C ALA A 44 14.02 -1.29 -9.90
N GLU A 45 13.98 0.03 -10.15
CA GLU A 45 12.77 0.83 -9.90
C GLU A 45 11.57 0.34 -10.73
N ARG A 46 11.82 -0.11 -11.97
CA ARG A 46 10.77 -0.67 -12.84
C ARG A 46 10.26 -2.01 -12.34
N LEU A 47 11.16 -2.89 -11.88
CA LEU A 47 10.78 -4.17 -11.28
C LEU A 47 9.99 -3.98 -9.99
N GLU A 48 10.40 -3.06 -9.12
CA GLU A 48 9.64 -2.70 -7.91
C GLU A 48 8.25 -2.17 -8.24
N LYS A 49 8.13 -1.24 -9.20
CA LYS A 49 6.81 -0.74 -9.63
C LYS A 49 5.92 -1.89 -10.10
N ARG A 50 6.49 -2.91 -10.74
CA ARG A 50 5.73 -4.07 -11.20
C ARG A 50 5.34 -4.99 -10.04
N ALA A 51 6.25 -5.27 -9.11
CA ALA A 51 5.97 -6.03 -7.90
C ALA A 51 4.91 -5.37 -7.00
N LEU A 52 4.95 -4.03 -6.85
CA LEU A 52 3.91 -3.26 -6.17
C LEU A 52 2.56 -3.37 -6.86
N GLN A 53 2.53 -3.36 -8.20
CA GLN A 53 1.29 -3.54 -8.97
C GLN A 53 0.68 -4.92 -8.80
N ALA A 54 1.52 -5.95 -8.73
CA ALA A 54 1.07 -7.33 -8.53
C ALA A 54 0.56 -7.60 -7.11
N ASN A 55 1.02 -6.80 -6.13
CA ASN A 55 0.55 -6.87 -4.74
C ASN A 55 0.70 -8.27 -4.11
N LYS A 56 1.69 -9.04 -4.55
CA LYS A 56 2.00 -10.38 -4.01
C LYS A 56 3.12 -10.37 -2.96
N HIS A 57 3.88 -9.29 -2.88
CA HIS A 57 5.01 -9.10 -1.97
C HIS A 57 4.85 -7.81 -1.17
N ILE A 58 5.44 -7.75 0.02
CA ILE A 58 5.72 -6.51 0.72
C ILE A 58 7.08 -6.00 0.23
N LEU A 59 7.16 -4.77 -0.25
CA LEU A 59 8.45 -4.19 -0.66
C LEU A 59 8.94 -3.21 0.41
N PRO A 60 10.23 -3.29 0.82
CA PRO A 60 10.87 -2.20 1.55
C PRO A 60 10.78 -0.89 0.76
N ASP A 61 10.84 0.24 1.45
CA ASP A 61 10.98 1.50 0.75
C ASP A 61 12.34 1.55 0.03
N ARG A 62 12.35 2.03 -1.23
CA ARG A 62 13.54 2.08 -2.08
C ARG A 62 14.69 2.84 -1.41
N ASP A 63 14.34 3.91 -0.72
CA ASP A 63 15.31 4.79 -0.12
C ASP A 63 15.90 4.21 1.16
N ASP A 64 15.05 3.56 1.97
CA ASP A 64 15.47 2.75 3.11
C ASP A 64 16.44 1.66 2.64
N LEU A 65 16.08 0.96 1.55
CA LEU A 65 16.89 -0.09 0.95
C LEU A 65 18.26 0.40 0.50
N ARG A 66 18.32 1.53 -0.22
CA ARG A 66 19.59 2.14 -0.67
C ARG A 66 20.44 2.61 0.49
N LEU A 67 19.84 3.17 1.53
CA LEU A 67 20.56 3.60 2.72
C LEU A 67 21.16 2.39 3.44
N ALA A 68 20.38 1.33 3.63
CA ALA A 68 20.83 0.08 4.25
C ALA A 68 22.00 -0.54 3.47
N VAL A 69 21.91 -0.64 2.13
CA VAL A 69 23.02 -1.13 1.27
C VAL A 69 24.28 -0.30 1.48
N LYS A 70 24.14 1.03 1.56
CA LYS A 70 25.27 1.95 1.78
C LYS A 70 25.88 1.79 3.17
N GLN A 71 25.07 1.65 4.21
CA GLN A 71 25.52 1.46 5.60
C GLN A 71 26.24 0.13 5.77
N ALA A 72 25.72 -0.94 5.16
CA ALA A 72 26.34 -2.26 5.12
C ALA A 72 27.60 -2.31 4.23
N ARG A 73 27.91 -1.24 3.49
CA ARG A 73 29.03 -1.13 2.54
C ARG A 73 29.04 -2.29 1.52
N LEU A 74 27.86 -2.72 1.11
CA LEU A 74 27.71 -3.84 0.20
C LEU A 74 28.03 -3.42 -1.24
N LYS A 75 28.90 -4.19 -1.87
CA LYS A 75 29.13 -4.11 -3.31
C LYS A 75 28.18 -5.08 -4.00
N ILE A 76 27.17 -4.54 -4.67
CA ILE A 76 26.24 -5.35 -5.44
C ILE A 76 26.91 -5.72 -6.76
N ALA A 77 27.06 -7.03 -6.99
CA ALA A 77 27.61 -7.58 -8.22
C ALA A 77 26.79 -8.82 -8.62
N LEU A 78 26.85 -9.21 -9.89
CA LEU A 78 26.11 -10.39 -10.37
C LEU A 78 26.51 -11.67 -9.63
N SER A 79 27.77 -11.82 -9.24
CA SER A 79 28.29 -13.02 -8.57
C SER A 79 29.30 -12.69 -7.46
N GLY A 80 29.51 -13.65 -6.56
CA GLY A 80 30.59 -13.63 -5.56
C GLY A 80 30.25 -12.93 -4.25
N ALA A 81 29.03 -12.41 -4.12
CA ALA A 81 28.55 -11.75 -2.90
C ALA A 81 27.35 -12.48 -2.26
N GLU A 82 26.98 -13.68 -2.73
CA GLU A 82 25.74 -14.37 -2.34
C GLU A 82 25.61 -14.51 -0.83
N LYS A 83 26.65 -14.96 -0.13
CA LYS A 83 26.62 -15.09 1.34
C LYS A 83 26.42 -13.75 2.06
N GLN A 84 27.04 -12.68 1.55
CA GLN A 84 26.91 -11.33 2.14
C GLN A 84 25.53 -10.74 1.85
N LEU A 85 25.03 -10.91 0.62
CA LEU A 85 23.70 -10.48 0.20
C LEU A 85 22.60 -11.24 0.94
N GLN A 86 22.78 -12.54 1.16
CA GLN A 86 21.86 -13.36 1.94
C GLN A 86 21.79 -12.84 3.38
N LYS A 87 22.96 -12.68 4.02
CA LYS A 87 23.04 -12.13 5.38
C LYS A 87 22.39 -10.75 5.45
N PHE A 88 22.66 -9.87 4.49
CA PHE A 88 22.06 -8.54 4.43
C PHE A 88 20.55 -8.55 4.23
N ALA A 89 20.07 -9.40 3.33
CA ALA A 89 18.64 -9.57 3.11
C ALA A 89 17.95 -10.05 4.39
N HIS A 90 18.57 -11.00 5.08
CA HIS A 90 18.05 -11.62 6.28
C HIS A 90 18.09 -10.68 7.49
N ASP A 91 19.27 -10.20 7.84
CA ASP A 91 19.53 -9.37 9.02
C ASP A 91 18.98 -7.96 8.75
N ASP A 92 19.58 -7.24 7.81
CA ASP A 92 19.36 -5.81 7.64
C ASP A 92 17.98 -5.40 7.09
N LEU A 93 17.38 -6.24 6.26
CA LEU A 93 16.11 -5.89 5.59
C LEU A 93 14.89 -6.62 6.16
N GLY A 94 15.10 -7.75 6.85
CA GLY A 94 14.04 -8.73 7.11
C GLY A 94 13.33 -9.17 5.82
N ALA A 95 14.06 -9.19 4.71
CA ALA A 95 13.57 -9.67 3.43
C ALA A 95 13.51 -11.20 3.45
N HIS A 96 12.51 -11.77 2.78
CA HIS A 96 12.40 -13.22 2.57
C HIS A 96 13.13 -13.62 1.29
N ILE A 97 13.01 -12.74 0.29
CA ILE A 97 13.64 -12.89 -1.01
C ILE A 97 14.44 -11.62 -1.29
N ILE A 98 15.65 -11.82 -1.78
CA ILE A 98 16.48 -10.75 -2.34
C ILE A 98 16.67 -10.99 -3.82
N LEU A 99 16.44 -9.94 -4.60
CA LEU A 99 16.61 -9.90 -6.04
C LEU A 99 17.67 -8.86 -6.38
N TRP A 100 18.68 -9.29 -7.15
CA TRP A 100 19.77 -8.44 -7.61
C TRP A 100 20.19 -8.87 -9.01
N GLY A 101 21.17 -8.18 -9.60
CA GLY A 101 21.64 -8.57 -10.91
C GLY A 101 22.60 -7.58 -11.54
N ALA A 102 22.77 -7.72 -12.84
CA ALA A 102 23.53 -6.79 -13.66
C ALA A 102 22.73 -6.37 -14.90
N VAL A 103 23.05 -5.19 -15.41
CA VAL A 103 22.51 -4.65 -16.65
C VAL A 103 23.66 -4.23 -17.54
N GLU A 104 23.61 -4.68 -18.79
CA GLU A 104 24.57 -4.29 -19.80
C GLU A 104 23.86 -3.53 -20.92
N PRO A 105 24.18 -2.25 -21.16
CA PRO A 105 23.60 -1.51 -22.28
C PRO A 105 23.98 -2.16 -23.62
N ARG A 106 23.06 -2.10 -24.57
CA ARG A 106 23.23 -2.51 -25.96
C ARG A 106 22.94 -1.30 -26.87
N GLN A 107 23.06 -1.51 -28.18
CA GLN A 107 22.71 -0.47 -29.16
C GLN A 107 21.21 -0.14 -29.11
N ASP A 108 20.82 1.02 -29.63
CA ASP A 108 19.42 1.44 -29.79
C ASP A 108 18.57 1.43 -28.50
N ARG A 109 19.21 1.74 -27.35
CA ARG A 109 18.60 1.76 -26.01
C ARG A 109 18.14 0.38 -25.50
N ALA A 110 18.49 -0.69 -26.20
CA ALA A 110 18.32 -2.04 -25.67
C ALA A 110 19.33 -2.30 -24.55
N PHE A 111 19.07 -3.33 -23.74
CA PHE A 111 19.98 -3.75 -22.68
C PHE A 111 19.77 -5.23 -22.34
N LEU A 112 20.83 -5.92 -21.98
CA LEU A 112 20.77 -7.26 -21.38
C LEU A 112 20.58 -7.11 -19.87
N VAL A 113 19.58 -7.78 -19.31
CA VAL A 113 19.39 -7.86 -17.86
C VAL A 113 19.65 -9.29 -17.41
N SER A 114 20.56 -9.45 -16.46
CA SER A 114 20.78 -10.70 -15.73
C SER A 114 20.22 -10.54 -14.32
N ILE A 115 19.22 -11.34 -13.95
CA ILE A 115 18.54 -11.29 -12.65
C ILE A 115 18.89 -12.55 -11.88
N ARG A 116 19.17 -12.39 -10.59
CA ARG A 116 19.24 -13.46 -9.60
C ARG A 116 18.23 -13.21 -8.49
N ALA A 117 17.64 -14.28 -7.99
CA ALA A 117 16.89 -14.24 -6.73
C ALA A 117 17.31 -15.39 -5.82
N MET A 118 17.30 -15.09 -4.52
CA MET A 118 17.74 -16.01 -3.47
C MET A 118 16.88 -15.79 -2.23
N LYS A 119 16.71 -16.87 -1.46
CA LYS A 119 16.08 -16.82 -0.15
C LYS A 119 17.05 -16.24 0.87
N SER A 120 16.55 -15.43 1.78
CA SER A 120 17.35 -14.94 2.91
C SER A 120 17.68 -16.03 3.92
N GLU A 121 16.94 -17.14 3.93
CA GLU A 121 17.20 -18.32 4.75
C GLU A 121 17.71 -19.51 3.92
N GLY A 122 18.50 -20.39 4.57
CA GLY A 122 19.06 -21.59 3.97
C GLY A 122 20.41 -21.37 3.31
N GLU A 123 20.74 -22.19 2.32
CA GLU A 123 22.01 -22.06 1.59
C GLU A 123 22.04 -20.77 0.73
N PRO A 124 23.16 -20.04 0.69
CA PRO A 124 23.32 -18.80 -0.08
C PRO A 124 23.47 -19.10 -1.58
N VAL A 125 22.47 -19.75 -2.17
CA VAL A 125 22.46 -20.15 -3.57
C VAL A 125 21.24 -19.53 -4.25
N PRO A 126 21.43 -18.81 -5.37
CA PRO A 126 20.32 -18.31 -6.15
C PRO A 126 19.46 -19.48 -6.64
N TYR A 127 18.16 -19.46 -6.31
CA TYR A 127 17.21 -20.44 -6.86
C TYR A 127 16.68 -19.99 -8.23
N MET A 128 16.88 -18.71 -8.56
CA MET A 128 16.54 -18.14 -9.86
C MET A 128 17.76 -17.42 -10.41
N ALA A 129 18.09 -17.71 -11.66
CA ALA A 129 19.09 -17.01 -12.44
C ALA A 129 18.59 -16.95 -13.89
N VAL A 130 18.18 -15.76 -14.33
CA VAL A 130 17.58 -15.55 -15.65
C VAL A 130 18.24 -14.39 -16.34
N GLU A 131 18.40 -14.50 -17.65
CA GLU A 131 18.96 -13.44 -18.49
C GLU A 131 18.02 -13.14 -19.64
N ARG A 132 17.85 -11.86 -19.96
CA ARG A 132 17.02 -11.46 -21.08
C ARG A 132 17.48 -10.16 -21.70
N GLU A 133 17.57 -10.18 -23.02
CA GLU A 133 17.70 -8.96 -23.80
C GLU A 133 16.35 -8.23 -23.86
N CYS A 134 16.35 -6.99 -23.41
CA CYS A 134 15.20 -6.12 -23.38
C CYS A 134 15.41 -5.00 -24.40
N ALA A 135 14.56 -4.92 -25.42
CA ALA A 135 14.62 -3.83 -26.39
C ALA A 135 14.37 -2.44 -25.76
N ASN A 136 13.67 -2.40 -24.63
CA ASN A 136 13.39 -1.19 -23.85
C ASN A 136 12.76 -1.57 -22.48
N PHE A 137 12.42 -0.58 -21.67
CA PHE A 137 11.76 -0.77 -20.37
C PHE A 137 10.34 -1.36 -20.43
N ALA A 138 9.62 -1.27 -21.56
CA ALA A 138 8.33 -1.94 -21.69
C ALA A 138 8.52 -3.46 -21.84
N ALA A 139 9.54 -3.90 -22.59
CA ALA A 139 9.92 -5.31 -22.66
C ALA A 139 10.34 -5.87 -21.30
N LEU A 140 11.04 -5.08 -20.47
CA LEU A 140 11.37 -5.45 -19.09
C LEU A 140 10.13 -5.70 -18.22
N ALA A 141 9.05 -4.93 -18.41
CA ALA A 141 7.82 -5.11 -17.63
C ALA A 141 7.15 -6.46 -17.93
N ASN A 142 7.22 -6.93 -19.18
CA ASN A 142 6.76 -8.27 -19.56
C ASN A 142 7.66 -9.35 -18.99
N PHE A 143 8.98 -9.10 -18.93
CA PHE A 143 9.92 -10.05 -18.35
C PHE A 143 9.62 -10.38 -16.88
N TYR A 144 9.23 -9.39 -16.08
CA TYR A 144 8.82 -9.64 -14.70
C TYR A 144 7.66 -10.65 -14.60
N THR A 145 6.68 -10.59 -15.51
CA THR A 145 5.55 -11.52 -15.52
C THR A 145 5.99 -12.96 -15.79
N ASP A 146 7.11 -13.18 -16.47
CA ASP A 146 7.62 -14.53 -16.78
C ASP A 146 8.25 -15.21 -15.55
N PHE A 147 8.90 -14.45 -14.65
CA PHE A 147 9.57 -15.01 -13.48
C PHE A 147 8.86 -14.77 -12.15
N GLU A 148 7.81 -13.95 -12.12
CA GLU A 148 6.98 -13.73 -10.93
C GLU A 148 6.46 -15.04 -10.30
N PRO A 149 5.95 -16.04 -11.05
CA PRO A 149 5.50 -17.30 -10.46
C PRO A 149 6.59 -17.99 -9.64
N VAL A 150 7.84 -17.96 -10.12
CA VAL A 150 9.02 -18.55 -9.45
C VAL A 150 9.33 -17.83 -8.13
N LEU A 151 9.07 -16.52 -8.04
CA LEU A 151 9.20 -15.78 -6.78
C LEU A 151 8.12 -16.19 -5.75
N LEU A 152 6.94 -16.64 -6.21
CA LEU A 152 5.79 -16.94 -5.37
C LEU A 152 5.71 -18.38 -4.87
N GLU A 153 6.30 -19.33 -5.60
CA GLU A 153 6.32 -20.76 -5.23
C GLU A 153 7.04 -21.01 -3.89
N GLU A 154 7.88 -20.08 -3.45
CA GLU A 154 8.76 -20.25 -2.30
C GLU A 154 8.36 -19.38 -1.10
N ARG A 155 7.20 -19.70 -0.50
CA ARG A 155 6.76 -19.13 0.77
C ARG A 155 7.32 -19.92 1.95
N THR A 156 8.46 -19.51 2.50
CA THR A 156 8.89 -19.97 3.84
C THR A 156 8.85 -18.85 4.87
N ALA A 157 8.66 -19.29 6.12
CA ALA A 157 8.23 -18.57 7.32
C ALA A 157 8.73 -17.12 7.48
N LEU A 158 7.80 -16.26 7.89
CA LEU A 158 8.09 -14.87 8.20
C LEU A 158 8.98 -14.73 9.42
N ARG A 159 10.11 -14.03 9.25
CA ARG A 159 11.02 -13.73 10.36
C ARG A 159 10.91 -12.27 10.82
N VAL A 160 11.09 -12.16 12.12
CA VAL A 160 10.86 -11.02 12.99
C VAL A 160 12.10 -10.12 13.03
N LEU A 161 12.00 -8.91 12.46
CA LEU A 161 12.90 -7.77 12.70
C LEU A 161 13.00 -7.43 14.21
N THR A 162 14.02 -6.68 14.66
CA THR A 162 14.23 -6.28 16.07
C THR A 162 12.91 -5.94 16.77
N PRO A 163 12.41 -6.79 17.69
CA PRO A 163 11.01 -6.73 18.05
C PRO A 163 10.67 -5.40 18.72
N VAL A 164 9.94 -4.53 18.01
CA VAL A 164 8.94 -3.69 18.67
C VAL A 164 8.11 -4.62 19.54
N SER A 165 7.80 -4.19 20.75
CA SER A 165 7.08 -5.04 21.70
C SER A 165 5.83 -5.62 21.02
N ALA A 166 5.40 -6.83 21.41
CA ALA A 166 4.23 -7.45 20.80
C ALA A 166 3.00 -6.51 20.87
N GLU A 167 2.92 -5.71 21.93
CA GLU A 167 1.94 -4.66 22.12
C GLU A 167 2.08 -3.54 21.07
N ALA A 168 3.29 -3.07 20.77
CA ALA A 168 3.52 -2.04 19.76
C ALA A 168 3.20 -2.53 18.33
N ARG A 169 3.48 -3.79 18.02
CA ARG A 169 3.09 -4.42 16.75
C ARG A 169 1.58 -4.66 16.64
N ALA A 170 0.93 -4.99 17.74
CA ALA A 170 -0.52 -5.22 17.78
C ALA A 170 -1.32 -3.91 17.88
N ARG A 171 -0.71 -2.84 18.40
CA ARG A 171 -1.37 -1.56 18.59
C ARG A 171 -1.51 -0.84 17.25
N ASN A 172 -2.73 -0.81 16.75
CA ASN A 172 -3.07 0.10 15.69
C ASN A 172 -3.00 1.56 16.17
N LEU A 173 -2.28 2.38 15.42
CA LEU A 173 -2.12 3.80 15.66
C LEU A 173 -3.28 4.62 15.07
N VAL A 174 -4.02 4.08 14.11
CA VAL A 174 -5.21 4.69 13.53
C VAL A 174 -6.37 4.52 14.51
N ARG A 175 -6.92 5.65 14.97
CA ARG A 175 -8.10 5.65 15.84
C ARG A 175 -9.31 5.15 15.05
N ASN A 176 -10.10 4.25 15.66
CA ASN A 176 -11.33 3.71 15.06
C ASN A 176 -11.12 3.23 13.61
N TRP A 177 -10.11 2.37 13.47
CA TRP A 177 -9.64 1.85 12.20
C TRP A 177 -10.62 0.93 11.46
N SER A 178 -11.52 0.29 12.21
CA SER A 178 -12.59 -0.57 11.70
C SER A 178 -13.90 0.21 11.48
N PHE A 179 -13.90 1.53 11.70
CA PHE A 179 -15.08 2.37 11.53
C PHE A 179 -16.32 1.96 12.34
N GLU A 180 -16.18 1.26 13.46
CA GLU A 180 -17.34 0.80 14.25
C GLU A 180 -17.82 1.85 15.25
N GLU A 181 -16.95 2.78 15.65
CA GLU A 181 -17.27 3.81 16.63
C GLU A 181 -17.65 5.14 15.96
N GLY A 182 -18.64 5.84 16.50
CA GLY A 182 -19.02 7.15 15.99
C GLY A 182 -20.48 7.48 16.28
N THR A 183 -20.97 8.54 15.64
CA THR A 183 -22.37 8.96 15.75
C THR A 183 -23.01 9.00 14.37
N TRP A 184 -22.72 10.04 13.61
CA TRP A 184 -23.14 10.22 12.21
C TRP A 184 -21.97 10.07 11.24
N PHE A 185 -20.75 10.08 11.78
CA PHE A 185 -19.50 9.83 11.09
C PHE A 185 -18.58 9.03 12.03
N PRO A 186 -17.62 8.27 11.48
CA PRO A 186 -16.65 7.53 12.28
C PRO A 186 -15.83 8.47 13.17
N ALA A 187 -15.74 8.15 14.46
CA ALA A 187 -14.88 8.88 15.38
C ALA A 187 -13.41 8.79 14.93
N GLY A 188 -12.62 9.86 15.09
CA GLY A 188 -11.20 9.85 14.70
C GLY A 188 -10.94 10.03 13.20
N TRP A 189 -11.97 10.40 12.45
CA TRP A 189 -11.92 10.66 11.01
C TRP A 189 -12.67 11.94 10.66
N SER A 190 -12.43 12.43 9.45
CA SER A 190 -13.18 13.54 8.86
C SER A 190 -14.68 13.25 8.86
N ARG A 191 -15.51 14.29 8.86
CA ARG A 191 -16.96 14.08 8.75
C ARG A 191 -17.29 13.60 7.34
N VAL A 192 -18.12 12.57 7.24
CA VAL A 192 -18.72 12.19 5.96
C VAL A 192 -19.72 13.25 5.52
N ASP A 193 -19.74 13.57 4.23
CA ASP A 193 -20.54 14.67 3.69
C ASP A 193 -21.94 14.25 3.23
N GLY A 194 -22.22 12.94 3.11
CA GLY A 194 -23.54 12.41 2.74
C GLY A 194 -23.90 12.52 1.26
N LEU A 195 -23.00 13.05 0.41
CA LEU A 195 -23.15 13.10 -1.04
C LEU A 195 -22.04 12.31 -1.76
N THR A 196 -20.79 12.51 -1.37
CA THR A 196 -19.61 11.85 -1.94
C THR A 196 -18.92 10.88 -0.98
N SER A 197 -19.10 11.07 0.32
CA SER A 197 -18.57 10.17 1.36
C SER A 197 -19.67 9.81 2.34
N PHE A 198 -19.66 8.55 2.79
CA PHE A 198 -20.73 7.95 3.59
C PHE A 198 -20.15 6.98 4.62
N TRP A 199 -20.85 6.82 5.73
CA TRP A 199 -20.60 5.79 6.72
C TRP A 199 -21.77 4.82 6.71
N VAL A 200 -21.54 3.59 6.26
CA VAL A 200 -22.60 2.64 5.89
C VAL A 200 -22.34 1.28 6.53
N ASP A 201 -23.40 0.49 6.68
CA ASP A 201 -23.26 -0.92 7.02
C ASP A 201 -22.63 -1.68 5.84
N ARG A 202 -21.73 -2.61 6.14
CA ARG A 202 -21.15 -3.50 5.14
C ARG A 202 -22.23 -4.45 4.61
N GLU A 203 -22.20 -4.68 3.30
CA GLU A 203 -23.11 -5.61 2.62
C GLU A 203 -23.00 -7.05 3.15
N ASP A 204 -21.82 -7.45 3.61
CA ASP A 204 -21.56 -8.78 4.18
C ASP A 204 -21.97 -8.91 5.67
N GLY A 205 -22.55 -7.87 6.25
CA GLY A 205 -23.01 -7.85 7.64
C GLY A 205 -21.88 -7.80 8.69
N LYS A 206 -20.62 -7.58 8.29
CA LYS A 206 -19.46 -7.58 9.20
C LYS A 206 -19.15 -6.23 9.84
N GLY A 207 -20.16 -5.41 10.09
CA GLY A 207 -20.01 -4.09 10.72
C GLY A 207 -20.19 -2.95 9.72
N LYS A 208 -19.44 -1.86 9.92
CA LYS A 208 -19.53 -0.61 9.16
C LYS A 208 -18.29 -0.39 8.31
N CYS A 209 -18.43 0.44 7.28
CA CYS A 209 -17.31 0.87 6.45
C CYS A 209 -17.54 2.29 5.91
N VAL A 210 -16.48 2.88 5.36
CA VAL A 210 -16.59 4.15 4.64
C VAL A 210 -16.83 3.86 3.16
N MET A 211 -17.85 4.49 2.58
CA MET A 211 -18.13 4.41 1.15
C MET A 211 -17.88 5.77 0.50
N HIS A 212 -17.11 5.79 -0.59
CA HIS A 212 -17.01 6.94 -1.49
C HIS A 212 -17.84 6.71 -2.74
N ASP A 213 -18.65 7.70 -3.13
CA ASP A 213 -19.31 7.75 -4.43
C ASP A 213 -18.62 8.83 -5.27
N THR A 214 -17.88 8.41 -6.29
CA THR A 214 -17.15 9.34 -7.18
C THR A 214 -18.00 9.81 -8.36
N GLU A 215 -19.18 9.22 -8.55
CA GLU A 215 -20.13 9.53 -9.61
C GLU A 215 -21.11 10.63 -9.16
N VAL A 216 -20.56 11.80 -8.85
CA VAL A 216 -21.30 13.01 -8.43
C VAL A 216 -20.80 14.17 -9.28
N LEU A 217 -21.70 14.96 -9.89
CA LEU A 217 -21.31 16.14 -10.65
C LEU A 217 -20.59 17.17 -9.76
N THR A 218 -19.48 17.73 -10.23
CA THR A 218 -18.76 18.82 -9.53
C THR A 218 -19.63 20.05 -9.33
N SER A 219 -20.52 20.36 -10.28
CA SER A 219 -21.53 21.42 -10.18
C SER A 219 -22.51 21.21 -9.02
N GLN A 220 -22.72 19.97 -8.58
CA GLN A 220 -23.50 19.63 -7.39
C GLN A 220 -22.62 19.57 -6.13
N ALA A 221 -21.46 18.92 -6.22
CA ALA A 221 -20.60 18.66 -5.07
C ALA A 221 -20.00 19.95 -4.48
N TYR A 222 -19.52 20.88 -5.30
CA TYR A 222 -18.78 22.05 -4.79
C TYR A 222 -19.67 22.99 -3.96
N PRO A 223 -20.88 23.39 -4.42
CA PRO A 223 -21.78 24.19 -3.59
C PRO A 223 -22.21 23.47 -2.30
N TRP A 224 -22.40 22.15 -2.38
CA TRP A 224 -22.71 21.31 -1.21
C TRP A 224 -21.58 21.34 -0.18
N TRP A 225 -20.35 21.03 -0.61
CA TRP A 225 -19.18 21.00 0.26
C TRP A 225 -18.88 22.36 0.88
N GLU A 226 -19.08 23.47 0.16
CA GLU A 226 -18.91 24.81 0.72
C GLU A 226 -19.88 25.04 1.89
N THR A 227 -21.16 24.68 1.70
CA THR A 227 -22.18 24.79 2.75
C THR A 227 -21.87 23.87 3.94
N PHE A 228 -21.42 22.65 3.66
CA PHE A 228 -21.04 21.66 4.67
C PHE A 228 -19.81 22.08 5.48
N LYS A 229 -18.75 22.60 4.83
CA LYS A 229 -17.53 23.11 5.48
C LYS A 229 -17.81 24.29 6.41
N GLN A 230 -18.78 25.14 6.06
CA GLN A 230 -19.24 26.24 6.92
C GLN A 230 -20.06 25.76 8.14
N GLY A 231 -20.35 24.46 8.26
CA GLY A 231 -21.12 23.89 9.36
C GLY A 231 -22.60 24.25 9.35
N LYS A 232 -23.13 24.75 8.24
CA LYS A 232 -24.55 25.15 8.09
C LYS A 232 -25.50 23.97 7.93
N VAL A 233 -24.96 22.82 7.51
CA VAL A 233 -25.68 21.59 7.19
C VAL A 233 -24.90 20.39 7.71
N THR A 234 -25.58 19.26 7.80
CA THR A 234 -25.00 17.97 8.17
C THR A 234 -25.11 16.97 7.01
N ALA A 235 -24.49 15.80 7.13
CA ALA A 235 -24.56 14.75 6.12
C ALA A 235 -26.01 14.32 5.78
N LYS A 236 -26.94 14.50 6.72
CA LYS A 236 -28.37 14.17 6.52
C LYS A 236 -29.08 15.10 5.57
N ASP A 237 -28.57 16.32 5.44
CA ASP A 237 -29.14 17.38 4.63
C ASP A 237 -28.59 17.33 3.19
N ALA A 238 -27.77 16.31 2.89
CA ALA A 238 -27.17 16.14 1.58
C ALA A 238 -28.24 16.09 0.48
N PRO A 239 -28.04 16.83 -0.63
CA PRO A 239 -28.99 16.82 -1.71
C PRO A 239 -29.04 15.43 -2.34
N LYS A 240 -30.20 15.07 -2.91
CA LYS A 240 -30.30 13.85 -3.71
C LYS A 240 -29.31 13.95 -4.88
N LYS A 241 -28.46 12.94 -5.04
CA LYS A 241 -27.50 12.82 -6.15
C LYS A 241 -28.21 13.00 -7.49
N LEU A 242 -27.70 13.92 -8.33
CA LEU A 242 -28.17 14.10 -9.70
C LEU A 242 -27.65 12.95 -10.58
N PRO A 243 -28.45 12.49 -11.58
CA PRO A 243 -27.96 11.51 -12.54
C PRO A 243 -26.80 12.10 -13.35
N VAL A 244 -25.82 11.26 -13.67
CA VAL A 244 -24.68 11.62 -14.53
C VAL A 244 -24.93 11.06 -15.93
N GLY A 245 -24.98 11.93 -16.95
CA GLY A 245 -25.08 11.49 -18.33
C GLY A 245 -23.76 10.96 -18.89
N PRO A 246 -23.78 10.15 -19.98
CA PRO A 246 -22.56 9.61 -20.60
C PRO A 246 -21.54 10.67 -21.04
N GLY A 247 -22.00 11.87 -21.44
CA GLY A 247 -21.14 12.99 -21.82
C GLY A 247 -20.58 13.80 -20.64
N GLU A 248 -21.04 13.51 -19.42
CA GLU A 248 -20.73 14.30 -18.21
C GLU A 248 -19.79 13.56 -17.26
N ILE A 249 -19.28 12.38 -17.65
CA ILE A 249 -18.38 11.57 -16.82
C ILE A 249 -17.14 12.35 -16.35
N TYR A 250 -16.62 13.26 -17.18
CA TYR A 250 -15.49 14.13 -16.82
C TYR A 250 -15.92 15.39 -16.06
N ALA A 251 -17.20 15.67 -15.90
CA ALA A 251 -17.73 16.74 -15.04
C ALA A 251 -18.00 16.25 -13.61
N THR A 252 -17.70 14.98 -13.30
CA THR A 252 -17.86 14.40 -11.97
C THR A 252 -16.65 14.62 -11.07
N VAL A 253 -16.86 14.48 -9.76
CA VAL A 253 -15.81 14.47 -8.74
C VAL A 253 -14.74 13.44 -9.08
N GLY A 254 -15.13 12.23 -9.51
CA GLY A 254 -14.19 11.19 -9.94
C GLY A 254 -13.37 11.53 -11.19
N GLY A 255 -13.91 12.38 -12.06
CA GLY A 255 -13.22 12.88 -13.26
C GLY A 255 -12.23 14.03 -13.01
N TRP A 256 -12.38 14.76 -11.89
CA TRP A 256 -11.55 15.92 -11.55
C TRP A 256 -10.59 15.68 -10.39
N GLU A 257 -11.11 15.68 -9.15
CA GLU A 257 -10.28 15.76 -7.95
C GLU A 257 -10.37 14.53 -7.04
N GLY A 258 -11.32 13.64 -7.31
CA GLY A 258 -11.61 12.47 -6.47
C GLY A 258 -12.24 12.82 -5.11
N VAL A 259 -12.67 11.78 -4.41
CA VAL A 259 -13.12 11.85 -3.03
C VAL A 259 -11.93 11.56 -2.12
N GLN A 260 -11.69 12.46 -1.18
CA GLN A 260 -10.60 12.39 -0.20
C GLN A 260 -11.20 12.32 1.21
N TYR A 261 -10.79 11.33 1.99
CA TYR A 261 -11.28 11.14 3.35
C TYR A 261 -10.13 10.86 4.31
N TYR A 262 -9.99 11.69 5.34
CA TYR A 262 -8.79 11.76 6.17
C TYR A 262 -9.03 11.23 7.58
N SER A 263 -8.06 10.49 8.11
CA SER A 263 -7.97 10.17 9.53
C SER A 263 -7.50 11.38 10.35
N ASP A 264 -7.67 11.31 11.66
CA ASP A 264 -6.92 12.15 12.61
C ASP A 264 -5.40 11.95 12.44
N LEU A 265 -4.64 12.96 12.88
CA LEU A 265 -3.19 12.93 12.85
C LEU A 265 -2.62 12.02 13.95
N ILE A 266 -1.65 11.20 13.55
CA ILE A 266 -0.91 10.25 14.36
C ILE A 266 0.48 10.84 14.61
N PRO A 267 0.95 10.95 15.86
CA PRO A 267 2.33 11.33 16.16
C PRO A 267 3.34 10.35 15.56
N VAL A 268 4.41 10.88 14.98
CA VAL A 268 5.48 10.08 14.36
C VAL A 268 6.71 10.04 15.27
N LYS A 269 7.30 8.86 15.42
CA LYS A 269 8.58 8.65 16.12
C LYS A 269 9.73 8.82 15.13
N PRO A 270 10.81 9.56 15.49
CA PRO A 270 12.01 9.63 14.67
C PRO A 270 12.61 8.25 14.42
N LYS A 271 13.09 8.01 13.19
CA LYS A 271 13.72 6.76 12.74
C LYS A 271 12.85 5.52 13.03
N MET A 272 11.53 5.63 12.90
CA MET A 272 10.61 4.51 13.05
C MET A 272 10.03 4.10 11.70
N ARG A 273 9.99 2.79 11.44
CA ARG A 273 9.32 2.22 10.27
C ARG A 273 7.92 1.86 10.70
N TYR A 274 7.00 1.95 9.75
CA TYR A 274 5.60 1.66 9.97
C TYR A 274 5.11 0.72 8.88
N ARG A 275 4.08 -0.04 9.20
CA ARG A 275 3.30 -0.83 8.24
C ARG A 275 1.90 -0.26 8.18
N ILE A 276 1.41 -0.01 6.98
CA ILE A 276 0.01 0.29 6.71
C ILE A 276 -0.65 -0.92 6.07
N THR A 277 -1.85 -1.27 6.54
CA THR A 277 -2.75 -2.27 5.96
C THR A 277 -4.13 -1.63 5.76
N VAL A 278 -4.78 -1.91 4.62
CA VAL A 278 -6.12 -1.41 4.31
C VAL A 278 -6.93 -2.48 3.58
N ASP A 279 -8.18 -2.65 3.97
CA ASP A 279 -9.15 -3.44 3.23
C ASP A 279 -9.97 -2.53 2.29
N ILE A 280 -10.18 -2.99 1.06
CA ILE A 280 -10.94 -2.24 0.07
C ILE A 280 -11.78 -3.18 -0.81
N LYS A 281 -12.98 -2.75 -1.15
CA LYS A 281 -13.81 -3.32 -2.22
C LYS A 281 -14.09 -2.21 -3.23
N ALA A 282 -13.42 -2.26 -4.39
CA ALA A 282 -13.47 -1.20 -5.40
C ALA A 282 -13.17 -1.71 -6.80
N ASN A 283 -13.70 -1.04 -7.82
CA ASN A 283 -13.30 -1.27 -9.22
C ASN A 283 -12.11 -0.37 -9.58
N TRP A 284 -11.33 -0.75 -10.60
CA TRP A 284 -10.24 0.08 -11.14
C TRP A 284 -10.06 -0.14 -12.65
N GLY A 285 -9.31 0.72 -13.34
CA GLY A 285 -9.13 0.62 -14.78
C GLY A 285 -7.82 1.23 -15.29
N GLY A 286 -7.00 0.41 -15.95
CA GLY A 286 -5.76 0.86 -16.58
C GLY A 286 -4.76 1.47 -15.58
N ILE A 287 -4.41 2.74 -15.76
CA ILE A 287 -3.54 3.47 -14.82
C ILE A 287 -4.31 4.08 -13.63
N PHE A 288 -5.63 3.94 -13.62
CA PHE A 288 -6.50 4.53 -12.62
C PHE A 288 -6.93 3.49 -11.59
N PHE A 289 -6.62 3.74 -10.32
CA PHE A 289 -6.87 2.83 -9.20
C PHE A 289 -6.93 3.62 -7.90
N PRO A 290 -7.76 3.20 -6.92
CA PRO A 290 -7.85 3.86 -5.62
C PRO A 290 -6.52 3.80 -4.87
N LYS A 291 -6.29 4.77 -3.98
CA LYS A 291 -5.05 4.89 -3.20
C LYS A 291 -5.36 5.13 -1.74
N ALA A 292 -4.66 4.43 -0.86
CA ALA A 292 -4.52 4.83 0.53
C ALA A 292 -3.18 5.55 0.66
N TRP A 293 -3.21 6.84 0.95
CA TRP A 293 -2.01 7.64 1.17
C TRP A 293 -1.72 7.74 2.67
N VAL A 294 -0.45 7.63 3.03
CA VAL A 294 0.05 8.13 4.30
C VAL A 294 0.71 9.47 4.02
N LYS A 295 0.18 10.55 4.57
CA LYS A 295 0.73 11.91 4.44
C LYS A 295 1.39 12.32 5.74
N GLY A 296 2.67 12.68 5.69
CA GLY A 296 3.45 13.16 6.82
C GLY A 296 3.52 14.68 6.83
N TYR A 297 3.34 15.27 8.01
CA TYR A 297 3.28 16.70 8.24
C TYR A 297 4.36 17.14 9.23
N GLY A 298 4.96 18.29 8.94
CA GLY A 298 5.82 19.01 9.88
C GLY A 298 5.41 20.47 9.96
N GLU A 299 6.03 21.17 10.89
CA GLU A 299 5.88 22.63 11.00
C GLU A 299 6.93 23.30 10.12
N ARG A 300 6.49 24.33 9.38
CA ARG A 300 7.37 25.24 8.68
C ARG A 300 7.06 26.65 9.16
N THR A 301 8.06 27.29 9.75
CA THR A 301 7.99 28.70 10.17
C THR A 301 8.59 29.55 9.06
N ASP A 302 7.83 30.55 8.60
CA ASP A 302 8.33 31.68 7.83
C ASP A 302 8.32 32.95 8.70
N ASP A 303 8.69 34.09 8.13
CA ASP A 303 8.80 35.37 8.85
C ASP A 303 7.47 35.86 9.45
N PHE A 304 6.34 35.27 9.06
CA PHE A 304 5.00 35.72 9.44
C PHE A 304 4.23 34.68 10.26
N THR A 305 4.44 33.39 10.03
CA THR A 305 3.64 32.33 10.65
C THR A 305 4.30 30.95 10.64
N THR A 306 3.89 30.10 11.59
CA THR A 306 4.18 28.67 11.58
C THR A 306 2.98 27.92 11.00
N GLN A 307 3.18 27.25 9.86
CA GLN A 307 2.15 26.47 9.20
C GLN A 307 2.51 24.99 9.19
N LYS A 308 1.51 24.13 9.37
CA LYS A 308 1.66 22.70 9.08
C LYS A 308 1.73 22.50 7.57
N ARG A 309 2.74 21.77 7.11
CA ARG A 309 2.96 21.45 5.69
C ARG A 309 3.15 19.95 5.53
N GLU A 310 2.64 19.41 4.43
CA GLU A 310 2.99 18.06 4.01
C GLU A 310 4.45 18.04 3.60
N LEU A 311 5.23 17.16 4.23
CA LEU A 311 6.66 16.97 3.96
C LEU A 311 6.95 15.57 3.40
N PHE A 312 6.05 14.62 3.61
CA PHE A 312 6.22 13.23 3.25
C PHE A 312 4.91 12.68 2.68
N ASN A 313 5.02 11.76 1.73
CA ASN A 313 3.92 10.88 1.39
C ASN A 313 4.40 9.50 0.97
N ALA A 314 3.58 8.50 1.27
CA ALA A 314 3.66 7.16 0.72
C ALA A 314 2.24 6.73 0.33
N TYR A 315 2.09 5.78 -0.61
CA TYR A 315 0.77 5.25 -0.95
C TYR A 315 0.78 3.76 -1.25
N LEU A 316 -0.37 3.14 -1.00
CA LEU A 316 -0.71 1.82 -1.52
C LEU A 316 -1.45 1.98 -2.85
N ALA A 317 -1.01 1.25 -3.87
CA ALA A 317 -1.73 1.11 -5.13
C ALA A 317 -2.76 -0.01 -5.00
N LEU A 318 -4.04 0.34 -4.88
CA LEU A 318 -5.09 -0.62 -4.53
C LEU A 318 -5.75 -1.19 -5.78
N ARG A 319 -5.02 -2.07 -6.46
CA ARG A 319 -5.46 -2.76 -7.68
C ARG A 319 -6.08 -4.10 -7.31
N THR A 320 -7.37 -4.09 -6.95
CA THR A 320 -8.14 -5.28 -6.58
C THR A 320 -8.21 -6.28 -7.75
N GLU A 321 -7.86 -7.54 -7.53
CA GLU A 321 -7.97 -8.61 -8.52
C GLU A 321 -9.43 -8.90 -8.88
N THR A 322 -10.32 -8.77 -7.90
CA THR A 322 -11.74 -9.09 -8.04
C THR A 322 -12.56 -7.99 -8.70
N GLN A 323 -11.96 -6.83 -9.00
CA GLN A 323 -12.62 -5.65 -9.59
C GLN A 323 -13.85 -5.19 -8.79
N GLY A 324 -13.72 -5.19 -7.46
CA GLY A 324 -14.74 -4.70 -6.53
C GLY A 324 -15.86 -5.70 -6.23
N ARG A 325 -15.71 -6.97 -6.62
CA ARG A 325 -16.62 -8.04 -6.23
C ARG A 325 -16.41 -8.46 -4.78
N GLU A 326 -15.16 -8.57 -4.35
CA GLU A 326 -14.78 -8.98 -3.00
C GLU A 326 -13.94 -7.90 -2.30
N TRP A 327 -13.85 -8.04 -0.98
CA TRP A 327 -12.90 -7.28 -0.17
C TRP A 327 -11.49 -7.83 -0.33
N GLU A 328 -10.51 -6.95 -0.50
CA GLU A 328 -9.11 -7.32 -0.63
C GLU A 328 -8.22 -6.48 0.28
N THR A 329 -7.22 -7.13 0.87
CA THR A 329 -6.28 -6.51 1.81
C THR A 329 -4.98 -6.14 1.10
N PHE A 330 -4.54 -4.90 1.33
CA PHE A 330 -3.29 -4.36 0.83
C PHE A 330 -2.41 -3.92 1.99
N THR A 331 -1.10 -4.17 1.87
CA THR A 331 -0.13 -3.85 2.92
C THR A 331 1.12 -3.23 2.31
N ARG A 332 1.71 -2.25 2.98
CA ARG A 332 3.00 -1.64 2.62
C ARG A 332 3.73 -1.15 3.86
N THR A 333 5.06 -1.14 3.83
CA THR A 333 5.89 -0.49 4.85
C THR A 333 6.39 0.88 4.38
N PHE A 334 6.69 1.77 5.33
CA PHE A 334 7.17 3.12 5.04
C PHE A 334 7.93 3.72 6.23
N ASN A 335 8.83 4.69 5.97
CA ASN A 335 9.57 5.41 7.00
C ASN A 335 9.46 6.93 6.78
N PRO A 336 8.56 7.61 7.51
CA PRO A 336 8.27 9.02 7.27
C PRO A 336 9.40 9.96 7.68
N THR A 337 10.39 9.53 8.47
CA THR A 337 11.43 10.42 9.02
C THR A 337 12.81 10.20 8.45
N LEU A 338 13.01 9.17 7.60
CA LEU A 338 14.34 8.84 7.09
C LEU A 338 14.97 9.99 6.29
N LYS A 339 14.23 10.50 5.31
CA LYS A 339 14.64 11.64 4.46
C LYS A 339 14.04 12.96 4.87
N THR A 340 13.02 12.92 5.72
CA THR A 340 12.27 14.10 6.15
C THR A 340 12.16 14.11 7.68
N PRO A 341 13.28 14.29 8.39
CA PRO A 341 13.31 14.22 9.86
C PRO A 341 12.43 15.28 10.56
N ALA A 342 11.97 16.29 9.81
CA ALA A 342 11.03 17.30 10.29
C ALA A 342 9.56 16.83 10.34
N VAL A 343 9.23 15.62 9.85
CA VAL A 343 7.88 15.05 10.00
C VAL A 343 7.61 14.76 11.46
N LYS A 344 6.55 15.36 12.01
CA LYS A 344 6.10 15.21 13.40
C LYS A 344 4.81 14.42 13.52
N TRP A 345 3.97 14.46 12.49
CA TRP A 345 2.69 13.77 12.45
C TRP A 345 2.48 13.10 11.10
N MET A 346 1.62 12.11 11.05
CA MET A 346 1.13 11.52 9.80
C MET A 346 -0.37 11.30 9.86
N GLY A 347 -1.04 11.21 8.73
CA GLY A 347 -2.45 10.82 8.65
C GLY A 347 -2.70 9.97 7.41
N VAL A 348 -3.77 9.18 7.44
CA VAL A 348 -4.21 8.40 6.28
C VAL A 348 -5.22 9.19 5.48
N MET A 349 -5.03 9.27 4.16
CA MET A 349 -6.02 9.77 3.21
C MET A 349 -6.48 8.61 2.32
N LEU A 350 -7.74 8.24 2.45
CA LEU A 350 -8.41 7.33 1.54
C LEU A 350 -8.83 8.11 0.29
N TYR A 351 -8.42 7.65 -0.88
CA TYR A 351 -8.58 8.38 -2.13
C TYR A 351 -9.21 7.52 -3.22
N SER A 352 -10.41 7.93 -3.63
CA SER A 352 -11.19 7.31 -4.71
C SER A 352 -11.41 8.32 -5.81
N TYR A 353 -11.21 7.96 -7.07
CA TYR A 353 -11.46 8.90 -8.17
C TYR A 353 -12.02 8.17 -9.39
N TRP A 354 -11.18 7.42 -10.12
CA TRP A 354 -11.54 6.76 -11.36
C TRP A 354 -11.25 5.25 -11.33
N PRO A 355 -12.14 4.40 -11.88
CA PRO A 355 -13.39 4.68 -12.60
C PRO A 355 -14.51 5.26 -11.73
N LEU A 356 -15.55 5.82 -12.36
CA LEU A 356 -16.70 6.31 -11.61
C LEU A 356 -17.40 5.17 -10.89
N GLY A 357 -17.84 5.42 -9.65
CA GLY A 357 -18.67 4.50 -8.91
C GLY A 357 -18.39 4.52 -7.41
N LYS A 358 -18.74 3.41 -6.76
CA LYS A 358 -18.65 3.24 -5.32
C LYS A 358 -17.38 2.50 -4.92
N TYR A 359 -16.73 3.00 -3.88
CA TYR A 359 -15.51 2.44 -3.29
C TYR A 359 -15.75 2.25 -1.80
N TYR A 360 -15.54 1.05 -1.30
CA TYR A 360 -15.73 0.73 0.11
C TYR A 360 -14.39 0.49 0.78
N TRP A 361 -14.19 1.09 1.95
CA TRP A 361 -12.94 1.10 2.68
C TRP A 361 -13.17 0.63 4.11
N ASP A 362 -12.30 -0.25 4.58
CA ASP A 362 -12.36 -0.76 5.95
C ASP A 362 -10.98 -1.12 6.49
N ASN A 363 -10.91 -1.41 7.78
CA ASN A 363 -9.76 -1.95 8.50
C ASN A 363 -8.43 -1.22 8.21
N VAL A 364 -8.42 0.10 8.39
CA VAL A 364 -7.24 0.93 8.12
C VAL A 364 -6.26 0.87 9.29
N ILE A 365 -5.23 0.06 9.14
CA ILE A 365 -4.29 -0.24 10.21
C ILE A 365 -2.95 0.40 9.93
N ILE A 366 -2.39 1.11 10.92
CA ILE A 366 -0.97 1.46 10.96
C ILE A 366 -0.36 0.90 12.23
N THR A 367 0.70 0.12 12.10
CA THR A 367 1.47 -0.40 13.23
C THR A 367 2.92 0.03 13.13
N GLU A 368 3.58 0.11 14.28
CA GLU A 368 5.03 0.32 14.34
C GLU A 368 5.74 -0.97 13.90
N GLU A 369 6.78 -0.80 13.10
CA GLU A 369 7.68 -1.86 12.71
C GLU A 369 9.10 -1.51 13.11
N ALA A 370 9.84 -2.56 13.42
CA ALA A 370 11.24 -2.50 13.74
C ALA A 370 12.05 -1.86 12.61
N ILE A 371 13.05 -1.07 12.98
CA ILE A 371 14.20 -0.77 12.12
C ILE A 371 15.44 -1.38 12.79
N GLU A 372 16.43 -1.79 12.00
CA GLU A 372 17.80 -1.92 12.49
C GLU A 372 18.41 -0.55 12.80
N ASP A 373 19.23 -0.48 13.85
CA ASP A 373 19.99 0.72 14.22
C ASP A 373 21.16 1.00 13.27
#